data_AF-A0A6M2EFX7-F1
#
_entry.id   AF-A0A6M2EFX7-F1
#
_cell.length_a   1.000
_cell.length_b   1.000
_cell.length_c   1.000
_cell.angle_alpha   90.00
_cell.angle_beta   90.00
_cell.angle_gamma   90.00
#
_symmetry.space_group_name_H-M   'P 1'
#
loop_
_entity.id
_entity.type
_entity.pdbx_description
1 polymer ?
#
loop_
_entity_poly.entity_id
_entity_poly.type
_entity_poly.pdbx_seq_one_letter_code
_entity_poly.pdbx_strand_id
1 'polypeptide(L)'
;MTLEEYPSSEDPVNTEHDQDAIGEGDFTPQQNHGLAVNVERQRKKLKQYMDMSIESIYETDQLNNMERTVDAIYHHSGDALETPILGDLRKQLTGLKNKIPSLLSSIKSAESDCESLHKQNPDLPAKLNQEKLALQADESRLSELTSEEAILELEIQKLMAKKESVLSQKTAAAERAERRKQKMEELKNIEESIKKAEYSCFQKRNEMSKVNATINATLMDAKRVLFK
;
A
#
# COMPACT_ATOMS: atom_id res chain seq x y z
N MET A 1 39.39 -44.68 1.78
CA MET A 1 40.39 -45.58 2.41
C MET A 1 40.15 -45.45 3.90
N THR A 2 39.54 -46.38 4.62
CA THR A 2 39.57 -47.86 4.70
C THR A 2 38.13 -48.30 5.11
N LEU A 3 37.38 -49.23 4.50
CA LEU A 3 37.59 -50.63 4.09
C LEU A 3 38.22 -51.50 5.18
N GLU A 4 37.37 -52.28 5.86
CA GLU A 4 37.57 -53.63 6.42
C GLU A 4 36.44 -53.89 7.45
N GLU A 5 35.88 -55.06 7.68
CA GLU A 5 35.69 -56.31 6.94
C GLU A 5 34.72 -57.12 7.84
N TYR A 6 33.77 -57.83 7.25
CA TYR A 6 32.94 -58.83 7.94
C TYR A 6 33.75 -60.12 8.19
N PRO A 7 33.38 -60.92 9.20
CA PRO A 7 32.83 -62.25 8.89
C PRO A 7 31.64 -62.60 9.80
N SER A 8 30.48 -63.04 9.30
CA SER A 8 30.11 -64.38 8.81
C SER A 8 30.47 -65.55 9.75
N SER A 9 29.43 -66.18 10.33
CA SER A 9 29.44 -67.62 10.67
C SER A 9 27.99 -68.11 10.82
N GLU A 10 27.59 -69.02 9.94
CA GLU A 10 26.42 -69.88 10.05
C GLU A 10 26.79 -71.20 10.78
N ASP A 11 25.87 -71.68 11.62
CA ASP A 11 25.45 -73.07 11.91
C ASP A 11 26.47 -74.10 12.52
N PRO A 12 26.04 -75.17 13.26
CA PRO A 12 24.82 -75.96 13.01
C PRO A 12 24.05 -76.63 14.19
N VAL A 13 22.91 -77.19 13.76
CA VAL A 13 22.05 -78.28 14.26
C VAL A 13 22.75 -79.42 15.02
N ASN A 14 22.10 -79.94 16.09
CA ASN A 14 22.05 -81.35 16.56
C ASN A 14 21.40 -81.42 17.96
N THR A 15 20.58 -82.37 18.42
CA THR A 15 20.02 -83.64 17.93
C THR A 15 18.83 -84.02 18.84
N GLU A 16 17.98 -84.91 18.31
CA GLU A 16 16.82 -85.61 18.86
C GLU A 16 16.97 -86.24 20.27
N HIS A 17 15.85 -86.32 21.01
CA HIS A 17 15.51 -87.58 21.69
C HIS A 17 14.00 -87.78 21.80
N ASP A 18 13.65 -89.05 21.64
CA ASP A 18 12.38 -89.62 21.23
C ASP A 18 11.62 -90.20 22.43
N GLN A 19 10.34 -90.53 22.17
CA GLN A 19 9.52 -91.60 22.78
C GLN A 19 8.69 -91.32 24.05
N ASP A 20 7.39 -91.15 23.77
CA ASP A 20 6.29 -92.09 24.10
C ASP A 20 6.19 -92.68 25.51
N ALA A 21 5.11 -92.30 26.20
CA ALA A 21 4.40 -93.17 27.12
C ALA A 21 2.89 -92.95 27.00
N ILE A 22 2.21 -94.01 26.54
CA ILE A 22 0.77 -94.19 26.47
C ILE A 22 0.18 -94.30 27.88
N GLY A 23 -0.94 -93.61 28.12
CA GLY A 23 -1.76 -93.75 29.33
C GLY A 23 -3.23 -93.49 29.01
N GLU A 24 -4.05 -94.51 29.23
CA GLU A 24 -5.46 -94.61 28.84
C GLU A 24 -6.42 -93.70 29.61
N GLY A 25 -7.46 -93.24 28.90
CA GLY A 25 -8.86 -93.24 29.34
C GLY A 25 -9.31 -92.29 30.45
N ASP A 26 -10.00 -91.21 30.09
CA ASP A 26 -11.24 -90.85 30.80
C ASP A 26 -12.22 -90.09 29.90
N PHE A 27 -13.48 -90.52 29.93
CA PHE A 27 -14.61 -89.89 29.25
C PHE A 27 -15.05 -88.67 30.07
N THR A 28 -14.99 -87.47 29.50
CA THR A 28 -15.87 -86.38 29.96
C THR A 28 -16.64 -85.76 28.79
N PRO A 29 -17.95 -85.51 28.95
CA PRO A 29 -18.82 -85.07 27.86
C PRO A 29 -18.52 -83.63 27.46
N GLN A 30 -18.42 -83.45 26.15
CA GLN A 30 -18.41 -82.21 25.40
C GLN A 30 -19.63 -81.34 25.80
N GLN A 31 -19.45 -80.41 26.73
CA GLN A 31 -20.41 -79.32 26.93
C GLN A 31 -20.10 -78.22 25.92
N ASN A 32 -21.00 -78.07 24.95
CA ASN A 32 -21.12 -76.87 24.13
C ASN A 32 -21.37 -75.65 25.02
N HIS A 33 -20.32 -75.03 25.52
CA HIS A 33 -20.38 -73.66 26.00
C HIS A 33 -20.40 -72.75 24.78
N GLY A 34 -21.57 -72.19 24.46
CA GLY A 34 -21.59 -70.92 23.74
C GLY A 34 -20.68 -69.95 24.51
N LEU A 35 -19.62 -69.47 23.85
CA LEU A 35 -18.67 -68.52 24.42
C LEU A 35 -19.43 -67.34 25.02
N ALA A 36 -19.61 -67.34 26.34
CA ALA A 36 -20.20 -66.22 27.06
C ALA A 36 -19.33 -64.99 26.76
N VAL A 37 -19.91 -63.95 26.15
CA VAL A 37 -19.20 -62.70 25.90
C VAL A 37 -18.74 -62.16 27.24
N ASN A 38 -17.42 -62.12 27.45
CA ASN A 38 -16.85 -61.56 28.66
C ASN A 38 -16.94 -60.02 28.58
N VAL A 39 -18.04 -59.47 29.11
CA VAL A 39 -18.35 -58.04 29.12
C VAL A 39 -17.23 -57.24 29.79
N GLU A 40 -16.61 -57.76 30.84
CA GLU A 40 -15.53 -57.08 31.55
C GLU A 40 -14.27 -56.90 30.68
N ARG A 41 -13.94 -57.92 29.89
CA ARG A 41 -12.87 -57.81 28.89
C ARG A 41 -13.18 -56.75 27.82
N GLN A 42 -14.44 -56.64 27.40
CA GLN A 42 -14.85 -55.61 26.43
C GLN A 42 -14.80 -54.20 27.04
N ARG A 43 -15.18 -54.03 28.31
CA ARG A 43 -15.03 -52.75 29.02
C ARG A 43 -13.57 -52.31 29.10
N LYS A 44 -12.65 -53.23 29.41
CA LYS A 44 -11.21 -52.93 29.42
C LYS A 44 -10.71 -52.48 28.05
N LYS A 45 -11.18 -53.11 26.96
CA LYS A 45 -10.85 -52.70 25.59
C LYS A 45 -11.44 -51.34 25.23
N LEU A 46 -12.71 -51.10 25.57
CA LEU A 46 -13.35 -49.82 25.31
C LEU A 46 -12.62 -48.68 26.02
N LYS A 47 -12.23 -48.91 27.28
CA LYS A 47 -11.41 -47.97 28.04
C LYS A 47 -10.07 -47.69 27.34
N GLN A 48 -9.37 -48.73 26.89
CA GLN A 48 -8.13 -48.57 26.13
C GLN A 48 -8.32 -47.70 24.89
N TYR A 49 -9.41 -47.87 24.14
CA TYR A 49 -9.69 -47.01 22.99
C TYR A 49 -10.04 -45.57 23.39
N MET A 50 -10.77 -45.37 24.49
CA MET A 50 -11.08 -44.03 24.99
C MET A 50 -9.85 -43.27 25.52
N ASP A 51 -8.84 -43.99 25.99
CA ASP A 51 -7.57 -43.43 26.44
C ASP A 51 -6.63 -43.06 25.27
N MET A 52 -6.96 -43.45 24.03
CA MET A 52 -6.20 -43.08 22.83
C MET A 52 -6.54 -41.66 22.35
N SER A 53 -5.58 -41.00 21.70
CA SER A 53 -5.86 -39.74 20.98
C SER A 53 -6.75 -39.99 19.76
N ILE A 54 -7.48 -38.97 19.34
CA ILE A 54 -8.35 -39.03 18.15
C ILE A 54 -7.52 -39.34 16.89
N GLU A 55 -6.32 -38.75 16.79
CA GLU A 55 -5.36 -39.02 15.72
C GLU A 55 -4.98 -40.50 15.69
N SER A 56 -4.67 -41.10 16.85
CA SER A 56 -4.30 -42.51 16.93
C SER A 56 -5.49 -43.43 16.63
N ILE A 57 -6.68 -43.12 17.13
CA ILE A 57 -7.93 -43.85 16.81
C ILE A 57 -8.19 -43.86 15.31
N TYR A 58 -7.92 -42.74 14.63
CA TYR A 58 -8.10 -42.60 13.20
C TYR A 58 -7.02 -43.32 12.39
N GLU A 59 -5.74 -43.09 12.70
CA GLU A 59 -4.59 -43.70 12.01
C GLU A 59 -4.59 -45.23 12.10
N THR A 60 -5.12 -45.77 13.19
CA THR A 60 -5.16 -47.22 13.43
C THR A 60 -6.53 -47.85 13.15
N ASP A 61 -7.47 -47.12 12.53
CA ASP A 61 -8.83 -47.55 12.16
C ASP A 61 -9.62 -48.22 13.31
N GLN A 62 -9.49 -47.69 14.53
CA GLN A 62 -10.08 -48.32 15.72
C GLN A 62 -11.55 -48.02 15.93
N LEU A 63 -12.14 -47.07 15.19
CA LEU A 63 -13.57 -46.73 15.29
C LEU A 63 -14.47 -47.94 15.07
N ASN A 64 -14.10 -48.82 14.13
CA ASN A 64 -14.82 -50.07 13.87
C ASN A 64 -14.73 -51.04 15.06
N ASN A 65 -13.59 -51.08 15.74
CA ASN A 65 -13.38 -51.94 16.90
C ASN A 65 -14.07 -51.39 18.15
N MET A 66 -14.11 -50.06 18.30
CA MET A 66 -14.89 -49.38 19.34
C MET A 66 -16.39 -49.65 19.17
N GLU A 67 -16.93 -49.50 17.96
CA GLU A 67 -18.35 -49.76 17.65
C GLU A 67 -18.74 -51.21 18.01
N ARG A 68 -17.93 -52.19 17.59
CA ARG A 68 -18.13 -53.61 17.95
C ARG A 68 -18.04 -53.88 19.45
N THR A 69 -17.13 -53.19 20.15
CA THR A 69 -16.95 -53.35 21.59
C THR A 69 -18.13 -52.76 22.36
N VAL A 70 -18.62 -51.58 21.95
CA VAL A 70 -19.82 -50.95 22.51
C VAL A 70 -21.06 -51.80 22.26
N ASP A 71 -21.22 -52.35 21.05
CA ASP A 71 -22.33 -53.24 20.71
C ASP A 71 -22.33 -54.53 21.56
N ALA A 72 -21.15 -55.12 21.78
CA ALA A 72 -21.00 -56.29 22.62
C ALA A 72 -21.35 -56.01 24.10
N ILE A 73 -21.03 -54.83 24.64
CA ILE A 73 -21.41 -54.46 26.00
C ILE A 73 -22.92 -54.17 26.05
N TYR A 74 -23.46 -53.42 25.09
CA TYR A 74 -24.88 -53.03 25.03
C TYR A 74 -25.83 -54.23 25.04
N HIS A 75 -25.50 -55.30 24.31
CA HIS A 75 -26.35 -56.48 24.20
C HIS A 75 -26.21 -57.49 25.36
N HIS A 76 -25.16 -57.36 26.20
CA HIS A 76 -24.82 -58.37 27.20
C HIS A 76 -24.66 -57.85 28.64
N SER A 77 -24.70 -56.54 28.89
CA SER A 77 -24.53 -55.98 30.24
C SER A 77 -25.76 -56.15 31.13
N GLY A 78 -26.97 -56.07 30.56
CA GLY A 78 -28.23 -56.15 31.31
C GLY A 78 -28.48 -54.99 32.27
N ASP A 79 -27.62 -53.96 32.28
CA ASP A 79 -27.71 -52.81 33.18
C ASP A 79 -28.59 -51.70 32.57
N ALA A 80 -29.72 -51.44 33.22
CA ALA A 80 -30.70 -50.44 32.82
C ALA A 80 -30.15 -48.99 32.85
N LEU A 81 -29.11 -48.73 33.65
CA LEU A 81 -28.45 -47.41 33.70
C LEU A 81 -27.36 -47.26 32.63
N GLU A 82 -26.68 -48.35 32.26
CA GLU A 82 -25.60 -48.37 31.26
C GLU A 82 -26.14 -48.38 29.82
N THR A 83 -27.27 -49.03 29.60
CA THR A 83 -27.91 -49.19 28.28
C THR A 83 -28.12 -47.88 27.50
N PRO A 84 -28.71 -46.81 28.06
CA PRO A 84 -28.89 -45.55 27.32
C PRO A 84 -27.56 -44.89 26.95
N ILE A 85 -26.56 -44.95 27.84
CA ILE A 85 -25.23 -44.35 27.63
C ILE A 85 -24.51 -45.06 26.47
N LEU A 86 -24.54 -46.40 26.45
CA LEU A 86 -23.97 -47.21 25.38
C LEU A 86 -24.71 -47.00 24.05
N GLY A 87 -26.03 -46.82 24.10
CA GLY A 87 -26.85 -46.50 22.92
C GLY A 87 -26.46 -45.16 22.29
N ASP A 88 -26.20 -44.14 23.10
CA ASP A 88 -25.74 -42.83 22.59
C ASP A 88 -24.30 -42.87 22.10
N LEU A 89 -23.40 -43.59 22.80
CA LEU A 89 -22.03 -43.78 22.36
C LEU A 89 -21.97 -44.51 20.99
N ARG A 90 -22.81 -45.53 20.80
CA ARG A 90 -22.94 -46.22 19.51
C ARG A 90 -23.33 -45.25 18.39
N LYS A 91 -24.37 -44.43 18.60
CA LYS A 91 -24.80 -43.42 17.61
C LYS A 91 -23.68 -42.44 17.28
N GLN A 92 -22.93 -41.99 18.28
CA GLN A 92 -21.80 -41.08 18.08
C GLN A 92 -20.68 -41.74 17.27
N LEU A 93 -20.31 -42.98 17.57
CA LEU A 93 -19.30 -43.73 16.82
C LEU A 93 -19.69 -43.93 15.35
N THR A 94 -20.94 -44.32 15.09
CA THR A 94 -21.45 -44.43 13.72
C THR A 94 -21.45 -43.06 13.00
N GLY A 95 -21.81 -41.98 13.70
CA GLY A 95 -21.76 -40.62 13.16
C GLY A 95 -20.34 -40.18 12.79
N LEU A 96 -19.36 -40.47 13.65
CA LEU A 96 -17.95 -40.16 13.42
C LEU A 96 -17.39 -40.94 12.23
N LYS A 97 -17.69 -42.24 12.15
CA LYS A 97 -17.28 -43.12 11.05
C LYS A 97 -17.75 -42.62 9.68
N ASN A 98 -18.94 -42.04 9.62
CA ASN A 98 -19.47 -41.47 8.37
C ASN A 98 -18.87 -40.10 8.05
N LYS A 99 -18.56 -39.29 9.07
CA LYS A 99 -18.10 -37.91 8.88
C LYS A 99 -16.61 -37.80 8.59
N ILE A 100 -15.80 -38.62 9.26
CA ILE A 100 -14.33 -38.54 9.19
C ILE A 100 -13.79 -38.74 7.76
N PRO A 101 -14.20 -39.74 6.97
CA PRO A 101 -13.71 -39.90 5.59
C PRO A 101 -13.98 -38.69 4.70
N SER A 102 -15.16 -38.07 4.87
CA SER A 102 -15.53 -36.84 4.15
C SER A 102 -14.61 -35.68 4.53
N LEU A 103 -14.38 -35.47 5.83
CA LEU A 103 -13.47 -34.43 6.32
C LEU A 103 -12.03 -34.62 5.82
N LEU A 104 -11.50 -35.85 5.85
CA LEU A 104 -10.17 -36.11 5.29
C LEU A 104 -10.10 -35.82 3.79
N SER A 105 -11.14 -36.17 3.04
CA SER A 105 -11.20 -35.85 1.62
C SER A 105 -11.21 -34.34 1.38
N SER A 106 -11.97 -33.58 2.19
CA SER A 106 -12.00 -32.12 2.12
C SER A 106 -10.66 -31.49 2.48
N ILE A 107 -9.98 -31.98 3.53
CA ILE A 107 -8.65 -31.51 3.93
C ILE A 107 -7.66 -31.72 2.79
N LYS A 108 -7.59 -32.93 2.23
CA LYS A 108 -6.68 -33.23 1.11
C LYS A 108 -6.95 -32.37 -0.12
N SER A 109 -8.22 -32.11 -0.42
CA SER A 109 -8.60 -31.19 -1.51
C SER A 109 -8.09 -29.77 -1.23
N ALA A 110 -8.32 -29.26 -0.02
CA ALA A 110 -7.90 -27.92 0.37
C ALA A 110 -6.37 -27.77 0.38
N GLU A 111 -5.65 -28.79 0.85
CA GLU A 111 -4.18 -28.86 0.79
C GLU A 111 -3.68 -28.82 -0.65
N SER A 112 -4.27 -29.63 -1.54
CA SER A 112 -3.94 -29.64 -2.97
C SER A 112 -4.21 -28.28 -3.63
N ASP A 113 -5.33 -27.63 -3.31
CA ASP A 113 -5.66 -26.30 -3.84
C ASP A 113 -4.66 -25.25 -3.36
N CYS A 114 -4.30 -25.29 -2.07
CA CYS A 114 -3.31 -24.40 -1.48
C CYS A 114 -1.93 -24.57 -2.16
N GLU A 115 -1.46 -25.80 -2.31
CA GLU A 115 -0.22 -26.09 -3.03
C GLU A 115 -0.26 -25.62 -4.48
N SER A 116 -1.37 -25.86 -5.18
CA SER A 116 -1.55 -25.43 -6.56
C SER A 116 -1.45 -23.90 -6.68
N LEU A 117 -2.13 -23.16 -5.80
CA LEU A 117 -2.08 -21.70 -5.78
C LEU A 117 -0.67 -21.16 -5.50
N HIS A 118 0.05 -21.78 -4.56
CA HIS A 118 1.45 -21.44 -4.29
C HIS A 118 2.36 -21.73 -5.49
N LYS A 119 2.18 -22.86 -6.16
CA LYS A 119 2.95 -23.23 -7.37
C LYS A 119 2.65 -22.34 -8.56
N GLN A 120 1.40 -21.89 -8.71
CA GLN A 120 1.01 -20.94 -9.76
C GLN A 120 1.56 -19.52 -9.50
N ASN A 121 1.83 -19.19 -8.24
CA ASN A 121 2.21 -17.84 -7.81
C ASN A 121 3.44 -17.83 -6.87
N PRO A 122 4.58 -18.42 -7.28
CA PRO A 122 5.73 -18.61 -6.39
C PRO A 122 6.33 -17.28 -5.91
N ASP A 123 6.28 -16.26 -6.76
CA ASP A 123 6.88 -14.96 -6.49
C ASP A 123 5.87 -13.89 -6.05
N LEU A 124 4.63 -14.27 -5.73
CA LEU A 124 3.59 -13.32 -5.35
C LEU A 124 4.01 -12.37 -4.21
N PRO A 125 4.67 -12.83 -3.13
CA PRO A 125 5.12 -11.93 -2.07
C PRO A 125 6.15 -10.90 -2.56
N ALA A 126 7.06 -11.31 -3.45
CA ALA A 126 8.07 -10.43 -4.01
C ALA A 126 7.45 -9.39 -4.95
N LYS A 127 6.56 -9.81 -5.86
CA LYS A 127 5.82 -8.92 -6.77
C LYS A 127 4.97 -7.92 -5.99
N LEU A 128 4.26 -8.37 -4.96
CA LEU A 128 3.44 -7.49 -4.13
C LEU A 128 4.27 -6.42 -3.42
N ASN A 129 5.44 -6.80 -2.89
CA ASN A 129 6.35 -5.84 -2.27
C ASN A 129 6.95 -4.85 -3.28
N GLN A 130 7.28 -5.32 -4.49
CA GLN A 130 7.77 -4.46 -5.57
C GLN A 130 6.73 -3.41 -5.96
N GLU A 131 5.47 -3.82 -6.18
CA GLU A 131 4.38 -2.91 -6.51
C GLU A 131 4.12 -1.91 -5.37
N LYS A 132 4.21 -2.35 -4.11
CA LYS A 132 4.08 -1.46 -2.95
C LYS A 132 5.16 -0.39 -2.91
N LEU A 133 6.41 -0.73 -3.22
CA LEU A 133 7.52 0.23 -3.28
C LEU A 133 7.38 1.18 -4.46
N ALA A 134 6.96 0.68 -5.62
CA ALA A 134 6.70 1.51 -6.80
C ALA A 134 5.58 2.53 -6.49
N LEU A 135 4.48 2.08 -5.90
CA LEU A 135 3.38 2.96 -5.49
C LEU A 135 3.86 4.05 -4.53
N GLN A 136 4.65 3.70 -3.51
CA GLN A 136 5.18 4.69 -2.55
C GLN A 136 6.10 5.73 -3.23
N ALA A 137 6.89 5.31 -4.21
CA ALA A 137 7.75 6.22 -4.98
C ALA A 137 6.91 7.18 -5.84
N ASP A 138 5.88 6.67 -6.51
CA ASP A 138 4.97 7.48 -7.33
C ASP A 138 4.17 8.46 -6.48
N GLU A 139 3.66 8.06 -5.31
CA GLU A 139 2.98 8.93 -4.35
C GLU A 139 3.90 10.06 -3.85
N SER A 140 5.17 9.74 -3.57
CA SER A 140 6.17 10.74 -3.16
C SER A 140 6.43 11.75 -4.28
N ARG A 141 6.63 11.26 -5.51
CA ARG A 141 6.85 12.12 -6.68
C ARG A 141 5.65 12.99 -7.00
N LEU A 142 4.43 12.47 -6.83
CA LEU A 142 3.20 13.24 -6.99
C LEU A 142 3.16 14.41 -6.00
N SER A 143 3.49 14.15 -4.73
CA SER A 143 3.53 15.20 -3.69
C SER A 143 4.56 16.29 -3.98
N GLU A 144 5.74 15.91 -4.49
CA GLU A 144 6.78 16.86 -4.92
C GLU A 144 6.29 17.75 -6.06
N LEU A 145 5.71 17.14 -7.10
CA LEU A 145 5.20 17.86 -8.27
C LEU A 145 4.05 18.81 -7.92
N THR A 146 3.13 18.39 -7.05
CA THR A 146 2.04 19.27 -6.55
C THR A 146 2.61 20.48 -5.80
N SER A 147 3.69 20.30 -5.05
CA SER A 147 4.33 21.41 -4.34
C SER A 147 5.04 22.36 -5.29
N GLU A 148 5.73 21.83 -6.30
CA GLU A 148 6.39 22.62 -7.34
C GLU A 148 5.37 23.41 -8.18
N GLU A 149 4.24 22.80 -8.56
CA GLU A 149 3.12 23.45 -9.25
C GLU A 149 2.62 24.67 -8.46
N ALA A 150 2.37 24.51 -7.16
CA ALA A 150 1.90 25.60 -6.31
C ALA A 150 2.90 26.78 -6.22
N ILE A 151 4.20 26.48 -6.20
CA ILE A 151 5.26 27.50 -6.21
C ILE A 151 5.26 28.25 -7.54
N LEU A 152 5.18 27.53 -8.66
CA LEU A 152 5.16 28.12 -10.00
C LEU A 152 3.92 29.01 -10.20
N GLU A 153 2.76 28.56 -9.75
CA GLU A 153 1.51 29.34 -9.81
C GLU A 153 1.65 30.67 -9.04
N LEU A 154 2.26 30.65 -7.86
CA LEU A 154 2.52 31.87 -7.09
C LEU A 154 3.47 32.82 -7.82
N GLU A 155 4.50 32.29 -8.49
CA GLU A 155 5.45 33.10 -9.26
C GLU A 155 4.81 33.72 -10.50
N ILE A 156 3.95 32.98 -11.20
CA ILE A 156 3.14 33.49 -12.31
C ILE A 156 2.28 34.66 -11.84
N GLN A 157 1.58 34.54 -10.71
CA GLN A 157 0.75 35.62 -10.17
C GLN A 157 1.56 36.87 -9.82
N LYS A 158 2.75 36.71 -9.22
CA LYS A 158 3.67 37.84 -8.95
C LYS A 158 4.11 38.54 -10.22
N LEU A 159 4.46 37.78 -11.26
CA LEU A 159 4.86 38.34 -12.55
C LEU A 159 3.71 39.08 -13.25
N MET A 160 2.48 38.54 -13.17
CA MET A 160 1.28 39.21 -13.68
C MET A 160 1.03 40.54 -12.98
N ALA A 161 1.09 40.59 -11.65
CA ALA A 161 0.92 41.83 -10.89
C ALA A 161 1.99 42.88 -11.25
N LYS A 162 3.24 42.44 -11.41
CA LYS A 162 4.34 43.31 -11.84
C LYS A 162 4.11 43.87 -13.25
N LYS A 163 3.66 43.03 -14.19
CA LYS A 163 3.32 43.45 -15.55
C LYS A 163 2.24 44.54 -15.55
N GLU A 164 1.19 44.37 -14.76
CA GLU A 164 0.09 45.35 -14.67
C GLU A 164 0.57 46.70 -14.10
N SER A 165 1.40 46.65 -13.06
CA SER A 165 2.02 47.85 -12.49
C SER A 165 2.87 48.62 -13.51
N VAL A 166 3.72 47.90 -14.26
CA VAL A 166 4.56 48.49 -15.31
C VAL A 166 3.72 49.08 -16.44
N LEU A 167 2.64 48.40 -16.85
CA LEU A 167 1.74 48.88 -17.89
C LEU A 167 1.05 50.19 -17.48
N SER A 168 0.56 50.27 -16.24
CA SER A 168 0.02 51.50 -15.67
C SER A 168 1.04 52.64 -15.66
N GLN A 169 2.28 52.36 -15.23
CA GLN A 169 3.36 53.36 -15.22
C GLN A 169 3.72 53.83 -16.65
N LYS A 170 3.75 52.92 -17.62
CA LYS A 170 4.01 53.22 -19.03
C LYS A 170 2.96 54.19 -19.58
N THR A 171 1.68 53.92 -19.34
CA THR A 171 0.58 54.79 -19.78
C THR A 171 0.69 56.18 -19.15
N ALA A 172 0.90 56.25 -17.84
CA ALA A 172 1.08 57.53 -17.15
C ALA A 172 2.34 58.30 -17.61
N ALA A 173 3.42 57.61 -17.98
CA ALA A 173 4.60 58.22 -18.55
C ALA A 173 4.34 58.77 -19.97
N ALA A 174 3.62 58.02 -20.80
CA ALA A 174 3.25 58.45 -22.15
C ALA A 174 2.37 59.72 -22.12
N GLU A 175 1.34 59.75 -21.26
CA GLU A 175 0.50 60.94 -21.09
C GLU A 175 1.28 62.17 -20.60
N ARG A 176 2.24 61.98 -19.69
CA ARG A 176 3.11 63.07 -19.22
C ARG A 176 4.04 63.56 -20.33
N ALA A 177 4.56 62.66 -21.17
CA ALA A 177 5.40 63.02 -22.30
C ALA A 177 4.62 63.86 -23.31
N GLU A 178 3.40 63.46 -23.67
CA GLU A 178 2.56 64.20 -24.61
C GLU A 178 2.20 65.59 -24.10
N ARG A 179 1.80 65.71 -22.81
CA ARG A 179 1.55 67.01 -22.18
C ARG A 179 2.78 67.93 -22.22
N ARG A 180 3.98 67.40 -21.99
CA ARG A 180 5.22 68.18 -22.07
C ARG A 180 5.54 68.62 -23.49
N LYS A 181 5.28 67.77 -24.49
CA LYS A 181 5.46 68.10 -25.91
C LYS A 181 4.56 69.27 -26.32
N GLN A 182 3.28 69.24 -25.93
CA GLN A 182 2.35 70.34 -26.16
C GLN A 182 2.83 71.64 -25.52
N LYS A 183 3.21 71.60 -24.23
CA LYS A 183 3.74 72.76 -23.51
C LYS A 183 5.04 73.31 -24.13
N MET A 184 5.90 72.44 -24.67
CA MET A 184 7.13 72.87 -25.35
C MET A 184 6.82 73.66 -26.62
N GLU A 185 5.82 73.24 -27.40
CA GLU A 185 5.40 73.98 -28.59
C GLU A 185 4.79 75.33 -28.24
N GLU A 186 3.98 75.41 -27.18
CA GLU A 186 3.46 76.67 -26.65
C GLU A 186 4.59 77.64 -26.26
N LEU A 187 5.60 77.15 -25.52
CA LEU A 187 6.74 77.96 -25.12
C LEU A 187 7.57 78.44 -26.31
N LYS A 188 7.72 77.62 -27.35
CA LYS A 188 8.42 78.00 -28.58
C LYS A 188 7.70 79.15 -29.31
N ASN A 189 6.37 79.10 -29.38
CA ASN A 189 5.55 80.18 -29.96
C ASN A 189 5.68 81.49 -29.17
N ILE A 190 5.73 81.39 -27.84
CA ILE A 190 5.98 82.55 -26.97
C ILE A 190 7.39 83.12 -27.21
N GLU A 191 8.41 82.26 -27.29
CA GLU A 191 9.79 82.66 -27.55
C GLU A 191 9.92 83.42 -28.89
N GLU A 192 9.28 82.92 -29.96
CA GLU A 192 9.27 83.61 -31.25
C GLU A 192 8.58 84.98 -31.18
N SER A 193 7.50 85.08 -30.40
CA SER A 193 6.77 86.33 -30.19
C SER A 193 7.62 87.35 -29.43
N ILE A 194 8.35 86.90 -28.40
CA ILE A 194 9.31 87.74 -27.66
C ILE A 194 10.42 88.23 -28.61
N LYS A 195 11.04 87.36 -29.40
CA LYS A 195 12.09 87.75 -30.36
C LYS A 195 11.61 88.83 -31.33
N LYS A 196 10.39 88.70 -31.85
CA LYS A 196 9.77 89.71 -32.73
C LYS A 196 9.58 91.05 -31.99
N ALA A 197 9.09 91.02 -30.75
CA ALA A 197 8.87 92.21 -29.93
C ALA A 197 10.20 92.90 -29.55
N GLU A 198 11.23 92.14 -29.17
CA GLU A 198 12.57 92.64 -28.86
C GLU A 198 13.20 93.34 -30.06
N TYR A 199 13.12 92.71 -31.25
CA TYR A 199 13.61 93.30 -32.49
C TYR A 199 12.90 94.62 -32.82
N SER A 200 11.57 94.65 -32.69
CA SER A 200 10.78 95.88 -32.88
C SER A 200 11.16 96.97 -31.88
N CYS A 201 11.32 96.63 -30.59
CA CYS A 201 11.75 97.55 -29.55
C CYS A 201 13.14 98.13 -29.84
N PHE A 202 14.08 97.29 -30.27
CA PHE A 202 15.42 97.72 -30.68
C PHE A 202 15.35 98.73 -31.84
N GLN A 203 14.56 98.46 -32.87
CA GLN A 203 14.36 99.40 -33.99
C GLN A 203 13.81 100.75 -33.52
N LYS A 204 12.76 100.74 -32.68
CA LYS A 204 12.15 101.97 -32.15
C LYS A 204 13.10 102.76 -31.26
N ARG A 205 13.92 102.08 -30.46
CA ARG A 205 14.95 102.73 -29.63
C ARG A 205 16.04 103.37 -30.49
N ASN A 206 16.44 102.73 -31.59
CA ASN A 206 17.38 103.29 -32.56
C ASN A 206 16.81 104.53 -33.27
N GLU A 207 15.55 104.48 -33.71
CA GLU A 207 14.84 105.65 -34.26
C GLU A 207 14.81 106.82 -33.26
N MET A 208 14.43 106.56 -32.01
CA MET A 208 14.41 107.57 -30.95
C MET A 208 15.80 108.18 -30.71
N SER A 209 16.86 107.36 -30.72
CA SER A 209 18.23 107.84 -30.56
C SER A 209 18.64 108.80 -31.68
N LYS A 210 18.28 108.50 -32.94
CA LYS A 210 18.49 109.39 -34.08
C LYS A 210 17.73 110.71 -33.93
N VAL A 211 16.44 110.65 -33.57
CA VAL A 211 15.62 111.85 -33.31
C VAL A 211 16.24 112.70 -32.20
N ASN A 212 16.67 112.08 -31.09
CA ASN A 212 17.29 112.79 -29.97
C ASN A 212 18.62 113.45 -30.37
N ALA A 213 19.45 112.79 -31.19
CA ALA A 213 20.67 113.37 -31.73
C ALA A 213 20.38 114.60 -32.61
N THR A 214 19.38 114.51 -33.50
CA THR A 214 18.93 115.63 -34.33
C THR A 214 18.45 116.80 -33.48
N ILE A 215 17.59 116.56 -32.48
CA ILE A 215 17.08 117.60 -31.58
C ILE A 215 18.24 118.30 -30.87
N ASN A 216 19.20 117.55 -30.32
CA ASN A 216 20.36 118.12 -29.63
C ASN A 216 21.24 118.98 -30.56
N ALA A 217 21.46 118.53 -31.80
CA ALA A 217 22.20 119.32 -32.80
C ALA A 217 21.49 120.64 -33.11
N THR A 218 20.18 120.58 -33.40
CA THR A 218 19.37 121.79 -33.67
C THR A 218 19.35 122.75 -32.48
N LEU A 219 19.24 122.24 -31.25
CA LEU A 219 19.29 123.08 -30.04
C LEU A 219 20.66 123.73 -29.84
N MET A 220 21.75 123.01 -30.11
CA MET A 220 23.12 123.55 -30.06
C MET A 220 23.31 124.68 -31.09
N ASP A 221 22.84 124.47 -32.32
CA ASP A 221 22.88 125.49 -33.37
C ASP A 221 22.04 126.72 -32.99
N ALA A 222 20.82 126.51 -32.49
CA ALA A 222 19.96 127.59 -31.99
C ALA A 222 20.62 128.38 -30.84
N LYS A 223 21.21 127.69 -29.86
CA LYS A 223 21.97 128.33 -28.78
C LYS A 223 23.14 129.16 -29.32
N ARG A 224 23.89 128.65 -30.30
CA ARG A 224 25.01 129.37 -30.93
C ARG A 224 24.53 130.64 -31.63
N VAL A 225 23.32 130.65 -32.21
CA VAL A 225 22.75 131.85 -32.83
C VAL A 225 22.29 132.86 -31.76
N LEU A 226 21.65 132.39 -30.70
CA LEU A 226 21.00 133.23 -29.70
C LEU A 226 21.95 133.85 -28.65
N PHE A 227 23.10 133.22 -28.37
CA PHE A 227 24.01 133.63 -27.29
C PHE A 227 25.44 133.91 -27.77
N LYS A 228 25.60 134.60 -28.91
CA LYS A 228 26.89 135.15 -29.35
C LYS A 228 27.34 136.32 -28.48
#